data_AF-A0A376KSD9-F1
#
_entry.id   AF-A0A376KSD9-F1
#
_cell.length_a   1.000
_cell.length_b   1.000
_cell.length_c   1.000
_cell.angle_alpha   90.00
_cell.angle_beta   90.00
_cell.angle_gamma   90.00
#
_symmetry.space_group_name_H-M   'P 1'
#
loop_
_entity.id
_entity.type
_entity.pdbx_description
1 polymer ?
#
loop_
_entity_poly.entity_id
_entity_poly.type
_entity_poly.pdbx_seq_one_letter_code
_entity_poly.pdbx_strand_id
1 'polypeptide(L)'
;MIGRLRGIIIEKQPPLVLIEVGGVGYEVHMPMTCFYELPEAGQEAIVFTHFVVREDAQLLYGFNNKQERTLFKELIKTNGVGPKLALAILSGMSAQQFVNAVEREEVGGAGETAGYWQKNRRTLDC
;
A
#
# COMPACT_ATOMS: atom_id res chain seq x y z
N MET A 1 -15.87 3.72 -7.19
CA MET A 1 -14.93 2.83 -6.45
C MET A 1 -14.13 2.03 -7.47
N ILE A 2 -12.80 2.17 -7.47
CA ILE A 2 -11.91 1.41 -8.37
C ILE A 2 -11.29 0.29 -7.53
N GLY A 3 -11.55 -0.98 -7.88
CA GLY A 3 -11.11 -2.14 -7.08
C GLY A 3 -10.04 -3.00 -7.74
N ARG A 4 -9.77 -2.81 -9.03
CA ARG A 4 -8.73 -3.50 -9.80
C ARG A 4 -8.43 -2.68 -11.06
N LEU A 5 -7.16 -2.61 -11.45
CA LEU A 5 -6.75 -2.14 -12.77
C LEU A 5 -6.09 -3.30 -13.53
N ARG A 6 -6.31 -3.32 -14.84
CA ARG A 6 -5.64 -4.19 -15.80
C ARG A 6 -5.25 -3.31 -16.98
N GLY A 7 -3.95 -3.21 -17.26
CA GLY A 7 -3.44 -2.29 -18.27
C GLY A 7 -1.93 -2.41 -18.46
N ILE A 8 -1.37 -1.54 -19.28
CA ILE A 8 0.06 -1.56 -19.62
C ILE A 8 0.84 -0.67 -18.66
N ILE A 9 1.95 -1.17 -18.13
CA ILE A 9 2.89 -0.35 -17.35
C ILE A 9 3.59 0.61 -18.30
N ILE A 10 3.37 1.91 -18.12
CA ILE A 10 4.03 2.94 -18.93
C ILE A 10 5.34 3.38 -18.27
N GLU A 11 5.31 3.58 -16.95
CA GLU A 11 6.46 4.08 -16.21
C GLU A 11 6.50 3.52 -14.79
N LYS A 12 7.72 3.31 -14.29
CA LYS A 12 8.03 2.85 -12.94
C LYS A 12 8.91 3.87 -12.23
N GLN A 13 8.37 4.57 -11.23
CA GLN A 13 9.10 5.49 -10.35
C GLN A 13 8.77 5.19 -8.88
N PRO A 14 9.45 4.24 -8.23
CA PRO A 14 9.07 3.79 -6.89
C PRO A 14 8.87 4.96 -5.89
N PRO A 15 7.77 4.99 -5.12
CA PRO A 15 6.73 3.96 -4.98
C PRO A 15 5.54 4.09 -5.95
N LEU A 16 5.66 4.89 -7.01
CA LEU A 16 4.60 5.18 -7.98
C LEU A 16 4.79 4.38 -9.29
N VAL A 17 3.69 3.81 -9.80
CA VAL A 17 3.64 3.19 -11.13
C VAL A 17 2.54 3.87 -11.96
N LEU A 18 2.83 4.14 -13.23
CA LEU A 18 1.86 4.64 -14.19
C LEU A 18 1.33 3.47 -15.02
N ILE A 19 0.02 3.21 -14.92
CA ILE A 19 -0.65 2.13 -15.67
C ILE A 19 -1.66 2.74 -16.62
N GLU A 20 -1.50 2.50 -17.92
CA GLU A 20 -2.48 2.91 -18.93
C GLU A 20 -3.58 1.86 -19.07
N VAL A 21 -4.82 2.29 -18.93
CA VAL A 21 -6.02 1.47 -19.17
C VAL A 21 -6.91 2.19 -20.17
N GLY A 22 -6.97 1.69 -21.41
CA GLY A 22 -7.83 2.24 -22.45
C GLY A 22 -7.53 3.71 -22.80
N GLY A 23 -6.25 4.10 -22.79
CA GLY A 23 -5.80 5.47 -23.08
C GLY A 23 -5.83 6.43 -21.89
N VAL A 24 -6.16 5.96 -20.67
CA VAL A 24 -6.09 6.76 -19.44
C VAL A 24 -4.96 6.25 -18.56
N GLY A 25 -4.01 7.12 -18.22
CA GLY A 25 -2.92 6.85 -17.28
C GLY A 25 -3.37 7.00 -15.83
N TYR A 26 -3.26 5.92 -15.06
CA TYR A 26 -3.52 5.92 -13.62
C TYR A 26 -2.20 5.87 -12.85
N GLU A 27 -1.98 6.84 -11.99
CA GLU A 27 -0.92 6.80 -10.99
C GLU A 27 -1.34 5.92 -9.82
N VAL A 28 -0.53 4.91 -9.51
CA VAL A 28 -0.80 3.96 -8.44
C VAL A 28 0.38 3.89 -7.48
N HIS A 29 0.15 4.18 -6.21
CA HIS A 29 1.14 4.03 -5.15
C HIS A 29 1.18 2.59 -4.67
N MET A 30 2.34 1.94 -4.67
CA MET A 30 2.49 0.54 -4.28
C MET A 30 3.55 0.38 -3.18
N PRO A 31 3.40 -0.59 -2.27
CA PRO A 31 4.49 -1.00 -1.39
C PRO A 31 5.70 -1.47 -2.21
N MET A 32 6.91 -1.23 -1.70
CA MET A 32 8.13 -1.64 -2.41
C MET A 32 8.17 -3.14 -2.68
N THR A 33 7.68 -3.96 -1.75
CA THR A 33 7.56 -5.42 -1.92
C THR A 33 6.73 -5.77 -3.14
N CYS A 34 5.56 -5.14 -3.31
CA CYS A 34 4.70 -5.35 -4.48
C CYS A 34 5.36 -4.82 -5.76
N PHE A 35 6.05 -3.67 -5.65
CA PHE A 35 6.68 -3.00 -6.79
C PHE A 35 7.73 -3.88 -7.49
N TYR A 36 8.50 -4.65 -6.71
CA TYR A 36 9.54 -5.53 -7.25
C TYR A 36 9.00 -6.71 -8.07
N GLU A 37 7.76 -7.13 -7.84
CA GLU A 37 7.14 -8.23 -8.59
C GLU A 37 6.38 -7.73 -9.83
N LEU A 38 6.29 -6.40 -10.05
CA LEU A 38 5.61 -5.87 -11.22
C LEU A 38 6.34 -6.26 -12.51
N PRO A 39 5.61 -6.57 -13.60
CA PRO A 39 6.16 -6.74 -14.94
C PRO A 39 6.99 -5.54 -15.43
N GLU A 40 7.79 -5.70 -16.46
CA GLU A 40 8.55 -4.59 -17.06
C GLU A 40 7.64 -3.52 -17.70
N ALA A 41 8.17 -2.33 -17.92
CA ALA A 41 7.47 -1.30 -18.68
C ALA A 41 7.17 -1.81 -20.11
N GLY A 42 5.99 -1.49 -20.62
CA GLY A 42 5.43 -2.01 -21.87
C GLY A 42 4.67 -3.33 -21.72
N GLN A 43 4.65 -3.96 -20.53
CA GLN A 43 3.89 -5.19 -20.29
C GLN A 43 2.58 -4.96 -19.55
N GLU A 44 1.64 -5.89 -19.73
CA GLU A 44 0.37 -5.88 -19.01
C GLU A 44 0.57 -6.25 -17.54
N ALA A 45 -0.02 -5.46 -16.64
CA ALA A 45 -0.10 -5.74 -15.23
C ALA A 45 -1.55 -5.74 -14.74
N ILE A 46 -1.80 -6.54 -13.70
CA ILE A 46 -3.08 -6.57 -12.98
C ILE A 46 -2.78 -6.22 -11.53
N VAL A 47 -3.38 -5.14 -11.04
CA VAL A 47 -3.20 -4.68 -9.65
C VAL A 47 -4.55 -4.55 -8.96
N PHE A 48 -4.63 -4.99 -7.71
CA PHE A 48 -5.76 -4.73 -6.83
C PHE A 48 -5.60 -3.35 -6.22
N THR A 49 -6.63 -2.52 -6.32
CA THR A 49 -6.55 -1.14 -5.85
C THR A 49 -7.41 -0.89 -4.62
N HIS A 50 -6.97 0.08 -3.82
CA HIS A 50 -7.74 0.75 -2.80
C HIS A 50 -7.78 2.25 -3.13
N PHE A 51 -8.99 2.77 -3.33
CA PHE A 51 -9.21 4.16 -3.72
C PHE A 51 -9.50 5.02 -2.49
N VAL A 52 -8.64 5.99 -2.23
CA VAL A 52 -8.76 6.92 -1.11
C VAL A 52 -9.17 8.28 -1.65
N VAL A 53 -10.29 8.79 -1.14
CA VAL A 53 -10.80 10.13 -1.47
C VAL A 53 -10.64 11.00 -0.24
N ARG A 54 -9.95 12.12 -0.42
CA ARG A 54 -9.82 13.23 0.54
C ARG A 54 -10.42 14.48 -0.08
N GLU A 55 -10.53 15.55 0.70
CA GLU A 55 -11.07 16.82 0.20
C GLU A 55 -10.18 17.44 -0.91
N ASP A 56 -8.87 17.19 -0.86
CA ASP A 56 -7.85 17.79 -1.72
C ASP A 56 -7.23 16.80 -2.74
N ALA A 57 -7.49 15.50 -2.59
CA ALA A 57 -6.80 14.47 -3.36
C ALA A 57 -7.63 13.20 -3.58
N GLN A 58 -7.42 12.57 -4.74
CA GLN A 58 -7.91 11.23 -5.07
C GLN A 58 -6.70 10.34 -5.35
N LEU A 59 -6.45 9.37 -4.48
CA LEU A 59 -5.24 8.54 -4.52
C LEU A 59 -5.61 7.08 -4.74
N LEU A 60 -4.82 6.39 -5.57
CA LEU A 60 -4.91 4.94 -5.76
C LEU A 60 -3.71 4.27 -5.11
N TYR A 61 -4.00 3.30 -4.25
CA TYR A 61 -3.02 2.39 -3.67
C TYR A 61 -3.16 1.02 -4.32
N GLY A 62 -2.06 0.45 -4.81
CA GLY A 62 -2.04 -0.81 -5.55
C GLY A 62 -1.30 -1.93 -4.83
N PHE A 63 -1.75 -3.16 -5.08
CA PHE A 63 -1.23 -4.40 -4.50
C PHE A 63 -1.29 -5.52 -5.53
N ASN A 64 -0.38 -6.48 -5.45
CA ASN A 64 -0.32 -7.59 -6.42
C ASN A 64 -1.40 -8.64 -6.12
N ASN A 65 -1.78 -8.76 -4.85
CA ASN A 65 -2.80 -9.70 -4.42
C ASN A 65 -3.85 -9.05 -3.48
N LYS A 66 -4.93 -9.79 -3.22
CA LYS A 66 -6.05 -9.29 -2.39
C LYS A 66 -5.68 -9.24 -0.91
N GLN A 67 -4.79 -10.11 -0.47
CA GLN A 67 -4.35 -10.26 0.91
C GLN A 67 -3.59 -9.02 1.36
N GLU A 68 -2.63 -8.56 0.56
CA GLU A 68 -1.90 -7.29 0.76
C GLU A 68 -2.84 -6.10 0.83
N ARG A 69 -3.80 -6.00 -0.09
CA ARG A 69 -4.81 -4.93 -0.04
C ARG A 69 -5.65 -5.01 1.24
N THR A 70 -6.00 -6.21 1.67
CA THR A 70 -6.77 -6.42 2.89
C THR A 70 -5.97 -5.96 4.10
N LEU A 71 -4.69 -6.36 4.18
CA LEU A 71 -3.79 -5.92 5.23
C LEU A 71 -3.64 -4.40 5.25
N PHE A 72 -3.44 -3.76 4.09
CA PHE A 72 -3.43 -2.29 3.99
C PHE A 72 -4.71 -1.66 4.53
N LYS A 73 -5.88 -2.21 4.17
CA LYS A 73 -7.17 -1.72 4.66
C LYS A 73 -7.32 -1.85 6.17
N GLU A 74 -6.82 -2.93 6.76
CA GLU A 74 -6.86 -3.09 8.22
C GLU A 74 -5.85 -2.17 8.92
N LEU A 75 -4.68 -1.93 8.31
CA LEU A 75 -3.70 -0.96 8.82
C LEU A 75 -4.31 0.43 8.92
N ILE A 76 -4.92 0.95 7.85
CA ILE A 76 -5.46 2.32 7.83
C ILE A 76 -6.72 2.54 8.69
N LYS A 77 -7.33 1.46 9.22
CA LYS A 77 -8.41 1.58 10.22
C LYS A 77 -7.86 1.85 11.62
N THR A 78 -6.57 1.59 11.84
CA THR A 78 -5.94 1.80 13.13
C THR A 78 -5.76 3.30 13.35
N ASN A 79 -6.17 3.78 14.53
CA ASN A 79 -5.95 5.17 14.91
C ASN A 79 -4.45 5.50 14.84
N GLY A 80 -4.09 6.57 14.13
CA GLY A 80 -2.70 6.97 13.94
C GLY A 80 -1.95 6.22 12.85
N VAL A 81 -2.64 5.46 11.98
CA VAL A 81 -2.01 4.84 10.81
C VAL A 81 -2.65 5.37 9.54
N GLY A 82 -1.98 6.34 8.92
CA GLY A 82 -2.39 6.85 7.61
C GLY A 82 -1.99 5.91 6.45
N PRO A 83 -2.55 6.11 5.24
CA PRO A 83 -2.15 5.40 4.02
C PRO A 83 -0.65 5.40 3.72
N LYS A 84 0.05 6.51 4.00
CA LYS A 84 1.50 6.64 3.79
C LYS A 84 2.28 5.75 4.76
N LEU A 85 1.89 5.74 6.03
CA LEU A 85 2.50 4.88 7.04
C LEU A 85 2.20 3.40 6.74
N ALA A 86 0.97 3.07 6.34
CA ALA A 86 0.61 1.72 5.93
C ALA A 86 1.46 1.21 4.74
N LEU A 87 1.71 2.03 3.71
CA LEU A 87 2.63 1.67 2.63
C LEU A 87 4.05 1.40 3.14
N ALA A 88 4.54 2.24 4.06
CA ALA A 88 5.87 2.09 4.61
C ALA A 88 5.99 0.78 5.41
N ILE A 89 4.98 0.42 6.20
CA ILE A 89 4.88 -0.86 6.91
C ILE A 89 4.97 -2.04 5.94
N LEU A 90 4.16 -2.02 4.88
CA LEU A 90 4.15 -3.09 3.88
C LEU A 90 5.44 -3.15 3.05
N SER A 91 6.18 -2.04 2.96
CA SER A 91 7.47 -1.96 2.26
C SER A 91 8.64 -2.56 3.06
N GLY A 92 8.39 -3.14 4.24
CA GLY A 92 9.41 -3.80 5.05
C GLY A 92 9.89 -3.01 6.26
N MET A 93 9.12 -2.02 6.73
CA MET A 93 9.43 -1.28 7.95
C MET A 93 9.62 -2.23 9.15
N SER A 94 10.66 -1.97 9.95
CA SER A 94 10.89 -2.69 11.20
C SER A 94 9.91 -2.23 12.29
N ALA A 95 9.74 -3.06 13.31
CA ALA A 95 8.86 -2.72 14.44
C ALA A 95 9.27 -1.41 15.14
N GLN A 96 10.57 -1.17 15.29
CA GLN A 96 11.08 0.07 15.88
C GLN A 96 10.76 1.28 15.00
N GLN A 97 10.89 1.13 13.68
CA GLN A 97 10.54 2.19 12.74
C GLN A 97 9.02 2.47 12.75
N PHE A 98 8.19 1.44 12.93
CA PHE A 98 6.75 1.59 13.09
C PHE A 98 6.39 2.36 14.37
N VAL A 99 6.94 1.96 15.52
CA VAL A 99 6.70 2.65 16.80
C VAL A 99 7.10 4.12 16.70
N ASN A 100 8.30 4.41 16.20
CA ASN A 100 8.77 5.78 16.01
C ASN A 100 7.89 6.58 15.05
N ALA A 101 7.30 5.95 14.03
CA ALA A 101 6.43 6.62 13.08
C ALA A 101 5.04 6.92 13.65
N VAL A 102 4.47 6.01 14.45
CA VAL A 102 3.20 6.24 15.17
C VAL A 102 3.37 7.31 16.25
N GLU A 103 4.49 7.32 16.97
CA GLU A 103 4.80 8.36 17.95
C GLU A 103 4.95 9.75 17.32
N ARG A 104 5.52 9.83 16.11
CA ARG A 104 5.67 11.08 15.34
C ARG A 104 4.37 11.58 14.71
N GLU A 105 3.40 10.70 14.47
CA GLU A 105 2.05 11.07 14.01
C GLU A 105 1.09 11.43 15.19
N GLU A 106 1.63 11.64 16.41
CA GLU A 106 0.89 11.96 17.66
C GLU A 106 -0.26 11.02 18.02
N VAL A 107 0.01 9.72 18.24
CA VAL A 107 -0.99 8.80 18.81
C VAL A 107 -0.43 7.96 19.96
N GLY A 108 -1.04 8.08 21.14
CA GLY A 108 -0.69 7.39 22.39
C GLY A 108 -1.00 5.88 22.44
N GLY A 109 -0.78 5.14 21.35
CA GLY A 109 -1.19 3.73 21.21
C GLY A 109 -0.22 2.84 20.41
N ALA A 110 1.02 3.27 20.21
CA ALA A 110 2.00 2.59 19.34
C ALA A 110 2.35 1.16 19.79
N GLY A 111 2.36 0.89 21.10
CA GLY A 111 2.80 -0.40 21.65
C GLY A 111 1.86 -1.56 21.37
N GLU A 112 0.55 -1.38 21.61
CA GLU A 112 -0.46 -2.43 21.43
C GLU A 112 -0.71 -2.72 19.95
N THR A 113 -0.74 -1.66 19.13
CA THR A 113 -0.90 -1.78 17.68
C THR A 113 0.29 -2.50 17.05
N ALA A 114 1.53 -2.18 17.43
CA ALA A 114 2.73 -2.87 16.93
C ALA A 114 2.71 -4.38 17.22
N GLY A 115 2.35 -4.77 18.46
CA GLY A 115 2.30 -6.18 18.88
C GLY A 115 1.22 -7.00 18.16
N TYR A 116 0.04 -6.41 17.95
CA TYR A 116 -1.03 -7.02 17.16
C TYR A 116 -0.58 -7.30 15.72
N TRP A 117 0.13 -6.36 15.09
CA TRP A 117 0.56 -6.48 13.70
C TRP A 117 1.74 -7.45 13.50
N GLN A 118 2.70 -7.49 14.43
CA GLN A 118 3.77 -8.49 14.39
C GLN A 118 3.24 -9.94 14.38
N LYS A 119 2.14 -10.18 15.12
CA LYS A 119 1.49 -11.49 15.19
C LYS A 119 0.76 -11.85 13.90
N ASN A 120 0.03 -10.90 13.31
CA ASN A 120 -0.72 -11.10 12.07
C ASN A 120 0.17 -11.23 10.83
N ARG A 121 1.37 -10.62 10.81
CA ARG A 121 2.34 -10.80 9.71
C ARG A 121 2.80 -12.26 9.59
N ARG A 122 3.04 -12.96 10.71
CA ARG A 122 3.43 -14.39 10.72
C ARG A 122 2.34 -15.33 10.23
N THR A 123 1.08 -14.92 10.25
CA THR A 123 -0.05 -15.77 9.84
C THR A 123 -0.29 -15.78 8.33
N LEU A 124 0.44 -14.95 7.57
CA LEU A 124 0.34 -14.81 6.12
C LEU A 124 1.48 -15.54 5.36
N ASP A 125 2.48 -16.07 6.07
CA ASP A 125 3.56 -16.91 5.52
C ASP A 125 3.19 -18.41 5.50
N CYS A 126 1.91 -18.77 5.74
CA CYS A 126 1.38 -20.14 5.71
C CYS A 126 0.28 -20.31 4.67
#